data_AF-A0A817G5Q4-F1
#
_entry.id   AF-A0A817G5Q4-F1
#
_cell.length_a   1.000
_cell.length_b   1.000
_cell.length_c   1.000
_cell.angle_alpha   90.00
_cell.angle_beta   90.00
_cell.angle_gamma   90.00
#
_symmetry.space_group_name_H-M   'P 1'
#
loop_
_entity.id
_entity.type
_entity.pdbx_description
1 polymer ?
#
loop_
_entity_poly.entity_id
_entity_poly.type
_entity_poly.pdbx_seq_one_letter_code
_entity_poly.pdbx_strand_id
1 'polypeptide(L)'
;MTFILILFQKQVQIPLSCIRILVDFLVHENIDIRKISEQCISALCRIQKPPIIYIEKSLHDIFYHIKKPCPDEIVSCPGDRDDNLWITLNDYQPPKTQIEWEQTCFLDKCFHGYYKWPKVIKYPMNKRERYTKETMPEHVAILYKRFMDKNFITKLIQYMVITDERNQSNFNVHRFRMFKGLFRNFGFDLVDHFMEQLDILIHEKMTEKQEGCHRVAAEIVAGMIRGSKHWTLEMLEKLWQKLIPFLNEVCTNLNPETLSRWGSCFKFAMEDLDPRRLHHLIEFIRTLINNQTTVNTFLETSRWFLILKLTHFEWRIPAIWCAINEHAKEMLDHPYKAVREHIANVLSVW
;
A
#
# COMPACT_ATOMS: atom_id res chain seq x y z
N MET A 1 -1.01 -28.87 -12.25
CA MET A 1 -0.66 -27.44 -12.44
C MET A 1 0.06 -26.81 -11.24
N THR A 2 -0.10 -27.31 -10.01
CA THR A 2 0.69 -26.93 -8.82
C THR A 2 2.22 -27.07 -9.01
N PHE A 3 2.65 -27.96 -9.90
CA PHE A 3 4.06 -28.23 -10.22
C PHE A 3 4.85 -27.02 -10.74
N ILE A 4 4.22 -26.11 -11.50
CA ILE A 4 4.93 -24.95 -12.05
C ILE A 4 5.30 -23.97 -10.91
N LEU A 5 4.42 -23.79 -9.93
CA LEU A 5 4.69 -22.94 -8.76
C LEU A 5 5.86 -23.48 -7.90
N ILE A 6 6.10 -24.80 -7.92
CA ILE A 6 7.24 -25.44 -7.22
C ILE A 6 8.58 -24.98 -7.82
N LEU A 7 8.61 -24.62 -9.11
CA LEU A 7 9.81 -24.14 -9.80
C LEU A 7 10.19 -22.70 -9.41
N PHE A 8 9.29 -21.93 -8.78
CA PHE A 8 9.53 -20.57 -8.34
C PHE A 8 10.28 -20.52 -7.01
N GLN A 9 11.50 -21.07 -7.01
CA GLN A 9 12.44 -21.04 -5.88
C GLN A 9 13.61 -20.13 -6.20
N LYS A 10 14.15 -19.45 -5.18
CA LYS A 10 15.27 -18.50 -5.34
C LYS A 10 16.54 -19.16 -5.90
N GLN A 11 16.69 -20.46 -5.70
CA GLN A 11 17.87 -21.25 -6.11
C GLN A 11 17.74 -21.83 -7.52
N VAL A 12 16.55 -21.83 -8.12
CA VAL A 12 16.30 -22.41 -9.44
C VAL A 12 16.18 -21.27 -10.45
N GLN A 13 17.04 -21.28 -11.46
CA GLN A 13 16.90 -20.36 -12.59
C GLN A 13 15.72 -20.79 -13.46
N ILE A 14 14.74 -19.90 -13.60
CA ILE A 14 13.57 -20.15 -14.44
C ILE A 14 13.96 -19.92 -15.90
N PRO A 15 13.72 -20.88 -16.81
CA PRO A 15 14.02 -20.71 -18.23
C PRO A 15 13.35 -19.47 -18.83
N LEU A 16 14.07 -18.74 -19.67
CA LEU A 16 13.56 -17.51 -20.30
C LEU A 16 12.29 -17.75 -21.13
N SER A 17 12.20 -18.90 -21.81
CA SER A 17 11.01 -19.31 -22.54
C SER A 17 9.79 -19.46 -21.63
N CYS A 18 9.96 -20.02 -20.43
CA CYS A 18 8.91 -20.15 -19.43
C CYS A 18 8.43 -18.77 -18.97
N ILE A 19 9.35 -17.82 -18.72
CA ILE A 19 9.00 -16.45 -18.34
C ILE A 19 8.18 -15.77 -19.44
N ARG A 20 8.60 -15.87 -20.70
CA ARG A 20 7.88 -15.29 -21.85
C ARG A 20 6.45 -15.84 -21.95
N ILE A 21 6.31 -17.17 -21.92
CA ILE A 21 5.02 -17.85 -21.97
C ILE A 21 4.11 -17.40 -20.83
N LEU A 22 4.62 -17.37 -19.60
CA LEU A 22 3.83 -16.95 -18.45
C LEU A 22 3.37 -15.50 -18.57
N VAL A 23 4.25 -14.59 -18.99
CA VAL A 23 3.89 -13.19 -19.21
C VAL A 23 2.80 -13.05 -20.27
N ASP A 24 2.91 -13.77 -21.40
CA ASP A 24 1.89 -13.75 -22.45
C ASP A 24 0.57 -14.39 -21.99
N PHE A 25 0.64 -15.37 -21.09
CA PHE A 25 -0.53 -16.02 -20.51
C PHE A 25 -1.38 -15.11 -19.62
N LEU A 26 -0.87 -13.95 -19.20
CA LEU A 26 -1.68 -12.94 -18.50
C LEU A 26 -2.85 -12.42 -19.35
N VAL A 27 -2.73 -12.48 -20.68
CA VAL A 27 -3.78 -12.07 -21.64
C VAL A 27 -4.31 -13.26 -22.46
N HIS A 28 -4.19 -14.47 -21.93
CA HIS A 28 -4.75 -15.67 -22.55
C HIS A 28 -6.28 -15.66 -22.46
N GLU A 29 -6.99 -16.27 -23.43
CA GLU A 29 -8.47 -16.28 -23.47
C GLU A 29 -9.08 -17.13 -22.34
N ASN A 30 -8.42 -18.24 -21.99
CA ASN A 30 -8.80 -19.09 -20.87
C ASN A 30 -8.48 -18.43 -19.51
N ILE A 31 -9.51 -18.31 -18.67
CA ILE A 31 -9.49 -17.72 -17.33
C ILE A 31 -8.54 -18.43 -16.34
N ASP A 32 -8.49 -19.75 -16.37
CA ASP A 32 -7.67 -20.53 -15.43
C ASP A 32 -6.17 -20.35 -15.73
N ILE A 33 -5.84 -20.25 -17.02
CA ILE A 33 -4.48 -19.94 -17.47
C ILE A 33 -4.06 -18.55 -16.99
N ARG A 34 -4.94 -17.54 -17.10
CA ARG A 34 -4.67 -16.19 -16.57
C ARG A 34 -4.44 -16.22 -15.07
N LYS A 35 -5.32 -16.87 -14.29
CA LYS A 35 -5.20 -16.96 -12.82
C LYS A 35 -3.87 -17.59 -12.39
N ILE A 36 -3.45 -18.66 -13.07
CA ILE A 36 -2.17 -19.31 -12.80
C ILE A 36 -1.01 -18.37 -13.16
N SER A 37 -1.11 -17.69 -14.30
CA SER A 37 -0.10 -16.72 -14.72
C SER A 37 0.04 -15.57 -13.71
N GLU A 38 -1.07 -14.97 -13.25
CA GLU A 38 -1.05 -13.91 -12.22
C GLU A 38 -0.29 -14.36 -10.96
N GLN A 39 -0.52 -15.59 -10.50
CA GLN A 39 0.20 -16.18 -9.36
C GLN A 39 1.70 -16.37 -9.66
N CYS A 40 2.03 -16.88 -10.85
CA CYS A 40 3.41 -17.10 -11.27
C CYS A 40 4.17 -15.79 -11.43
N ILE A 41 3.58 -14.76 -12.05
CA ILE A 41 4.21 -13.44 -12.22
C ILE A 41 4.35 -12.73 -10.87
N SER A 42 3.38 -12.88 -9.96
CA SER A 42 3.50 -12.44 -8.57
C SER A 42 4.72 -13.07 -7.86
N ALA A 43 4.89 -14.39 -8.00
CA ALA A 43 6.05 -15.11 -7.47
C ALA A 43 7.35 -14.70 -8.16
N LEU A 44 7.34 -14.54 -9.47
CA LEU A 44 8.48 -14.12 -10.28
C LEU A 44 8.99 -12.75 -9.85
N CYS A 45 8.09 -11.78 -9.70
CA CYS A 45 8.45 -10.44 -9.23
C CYS A 45 9.15 -10.53 -7.88
N ARG A 46 8.65 -11.39 -6.96
CA ARG A 46 9.26 -11.62 -5.64
C ARG A 46 10.66 -12.22 -5.72
N ILE A 47 10.92 -13.17 -6.62
CA ILE A 47 12.25 -13.76 -6.82
C ILE A 47 13.21 -12.74 -7.43
N GLN A 48 12.73 -11.98 -8.41
CA GLN A 48 13.48 -10.92 -9.10
C GLN A 48 13.61 -9.62 -8.29
N LYS A 49 13.26 -9.63 -6.99
CA LYS A 49 13.32 -8.44 -6.14
C LYS A 49 14.77 -7.91 -6.13
N PRO A 50 15.01 -6.64 -6.51
CA PRO A 50 16.35 -6.06 -6.40
C PRO A 50 16.86 -6.15 -4.95
N PRO A 51 18.17 -6.24 -4.69
CA PRO A 51 18.69 -6.29 -3.33
C PRO A 51 18.32 -5.04 -2.53
N ILE A 52 18.34 -5.13 -1.20
CA ILE A 52 18.21 -3.97 -0.33
C ILE A 52 19.27 -4.03 0.74
N ILE A 53 19.85 -2.86 1.01
CA ILE A 53 20.83 -2.68 2.06
C ILE A 53 20.09 -2.54 3.38
N TYR A 54 20.46 -3.36 4.35
CA TYR A 54 19.98 -3.27 5.72
C TYR A 54 21.04 -2.58 6.57
N ILE A 55 20.58 -1.67 7.42
CA ILE A 55 21.37 -1.03 8.45
C ILE A 55 21.06 -1.74 9.76
N GLU A 56 22.11 -2.06 10.51
CA GLU A 56 22.03 -2.66 11.83
C GLU A 56 22.75 -1.73 12.79
N LYS A 57 22.04 -1.22 13.80
CA LYS A 57 22.57 -0.29 14.79
C LYS A 57 22.18 -0.74 16.18
N SER A 58 23.05 -0.47 17.16
CA SER A 58 22.68 -0.64 18.56
C SER A 58 21.59 0.38 18.92
N LEU A 59 20.80 0.07 19.95
CA LEU A 59 19.81 0.99 20.48
C LEU A 59 20.47 2.31 20.92
N HIS A 60 21.63 2.21 21.57
CA HIS A 60 22.41 3.37 22.01
C HIS A 60 22.79 4.29 20.86
N ASP A 61 23.27 3.75 19.74
CA ASP A 61 23.65 4.56 18.56
C ASP A 61 22.44 5.29 17.96
N ILE A 62 21.28 4.62 17.90
CA ILE A 62 20.05 5.23 17.39
C ILE A 62 19.65 6.41 18.28
N PHE A 63 19.59 6.20 19.59
CA PHE A 63 19.21 7.22 20.57
C PHE A 63 20.21 8.39 20.63
N TYR A 64 21.50 8.10 20.50
CA TYR A 64 22.55 9.12 20.36
C TYR A 64 22.31 10.02 19.14
N HIS A 65 22.02 9.44 17.97
CA HIS A 65 21.79 10.20 16.75
C HIS A 65 20.51 11.04 16.77
N ILE A 66 19.43 10.53 17.37
CA ILE A 66 18.18 11.30 17.55
C ILE A 66 18.24 12.25 18.74
N LYS A 67 19.38 12.33 19.45
CA LYS A 67 19.63 13.19 20.61
C LYS A 67 18.62 12.98 21.74
N LYS A 68 18.23 11.73 21.99
CA LYS A 68 17.35 11.33 23.11
C LYS A 68 18.09 10.41 24.09
N PRO A 69 17.76 10.42 25.39
CA PRO A 69 18.34 9.49 26.34
C PRO A 69 17.95 8.05 25.97
N CYS A 70 18.94 7.15 25.95
CA CYS A 70 18.67 5.73 25.71
C CYS A 70 17.89 5.17 26.91
N PRO A 71 16.78 4.45 26.70
CA PRO A 71 15.99 3.88 27.79
C PRO A 71 16.75 2.78 28.52
N ASP A 72 16.49 2.65 29.83
CA ASP A 72 17.11 1.62 30.68
C ASP A 72 16.67 0.21 30.26
N GLU A 73 17.63 -0.72 30.15
CA GLU A 73 17.34 -2.09 29.72
C GLU A 73 16.44 -2.88 30.70
N ILE A 74 16.32 -2.41 31.95
CA ILE A 74 15.67 -3.17 33.03
C ILE A 74 14.16 -2.88 33.09
N VAL A 75 13.73 -1.68 32.73
CA VAL A 75 12.35 -1.23 32.90
C VAL A 75 11.52 -1.65 31.68
N SER A 76 10.50 -2.50 31.90
CA SER A 76 9.49 -2.83 30.89
C SER A 76 8.21 -2.06 31.21
N CYS A 77 7.87 -1.09 30.38
CA CYS A 77 6.67 -0.28 30.53
C CYS A 77 5.97 -0.21 29.18
N PRO A 78 4.89 -0.97 28.94
CA PRO A 78 4.17 -0.90 27.67
C PRO A 78 3.43 0.43 27.50
N GLY A 79 3.22 0.84 26.25
CA GLY A 79 2.40 2.00 25.90
C GLY A 79 3.20 3.15 25.31
N ASP A 80 2.57 4.33 25.29
CA ASP A 80 3.14 5.56 24.75
C ASP A 80 4.15 6.15 25.75
N ARG A 81 5.38 6.41 25.30
CA ARG A 81 6.49 6.85 26.14
C ARG A 81 7.39 7.84 25.39
N ASP A 82 8.06 8.72 26.11
CA ASP A 82 8.94 9.74 25.50
C ASP A 82 10.02 9.13 24.58
N ASP A 83 10.52 7.95 24.94
CA ASP A 83 11.54 7.21 24.18
C ASP A 83 11.01 6.59 22.88
N ASN A 84 9.69 6.43 22.72
CA ASN A 84 9.08 5.85 21.51
C ASN A 84 8.29 6.85 20.65
N LEU A 85 8.12 8.09 21.09
CA LEU A 85 7.48 9.14 20.30
C LEU A 85 8.12 9.36 18.92
N TRP A 86 9.43 9.16 18.78
CA TRP A 86 10.15 9.39 17.51
C TRP A 86 9.75 8.43 16.37
N ILE A 87 9.15 7.28 16.67
CA ILE A 87 8.59 6.34 15.67
C ILE A 87 7.10 6.54 15.39
N THR A 88 6.47 7.46 16.10
CA THR A 88 5.08 7.87 15.86
C THR A 88 5.02 8.99 14.83
N LEU A 89 3.81 9.30 14.34
CA LEU A 89 3.61 10.45 13.47
C LEU A 89 3.64 11.80 14.23
N ASN A 90 3.45 11.81 15.55
CA ASN A 90 3.36 13.05 16.34
C ASN A 90 4.64 13.89 16.30
N ASP A 91 5.80 13.24 16.36
CA ASP A 91 7.14 13.87 16.34
C ASP A 91 7.79 13.78 14.95
N TYR A 92 7.01 13.42 13.91
CA TYR A 92 7.56 13.19 12.59
C TYR A 92 7.63 14.48 11.78
N GLN A 93 8.85 14.83 11.38
CA GLN A 93 9.12 15.85 10.38
C GLN A 93 9.55 15.17 9.08
N PRO A 94 8.79 15.31 7.97
CA PRO A 94 9.16 14.71 6.70
C PRO A 94 10.54 15.16 6.23
N PRO A 95 11.42 14.23 5.81
CA PRO A 95 12.70 14.58 5.20
C PRO A 95 12.53 15.49 3.99
N LYS A 96 13.36 16.53 3.88
CA LYS A 96 13.32 17.50 2.76
C LYS A 96 14.37 17.19 1.70
N THR A 97 15.38 16.41 2.04
CA THR A 97 16.45 16.02 1.10
C THR A 97 16.49 14.51 0.93
N GLN A 98 16.99 14.07 -0.24
CA GLN A 98 17.21 12.64 -0.51
C GLN A 98 18.16 12.00 0.52
N ILE A 99 19.15 12.74 1.02
CA ILE A 99 20.11 12.25 2.03
C ILE A 99 19.39 11.99 3.36
N GLU A 100 18.58 12.93 3.83
CA GLU A 100 17.77 12.76 5.05
C GLU A 100 16.80 11.59 4.89
N TRP A 101 16.14 11.47 3.73
CA TRP A 101 15.23 10.36 3.44
C TRP A 101 15.96 9.02 3.54
N GLU A 102 17.11 8.87 2.88
CA GLU A 102 17.91 7.64 2.89
C GLU A 102 18.37 7.24 4.30
N GLN A 103 18.69 8.22 5.15
CA GLN A 103 19.17 8.02 6.52
C GLN A 103 18.04 7.83 7.55
N THR A 104 16.80 8.19 7.22
CA THR A 104 15.66 8.10 8.15
C THR A 104 15.38 6.65 8.56
N CYS A 105 15.37 6.40 9.87
CA CYS A 105 15.08 5.09 10.44
C CYS A 105 13.57 4.84 10.51
N PHE A 106 13.02 4.11 9.54
CA PHE A 106 11.64 3.62 9.59
C PHE A 106 11.57 2.18 10.08
N LEU A 107 10.74 1.92 11.08
CA LEU A 107 10.55 0.61 11.69
C LEU A 107 9.19 0.07 11.27
N ASP A 108 9.13 -0.73 10.21
CA ASP A 108 7.81 -1.12 9.67
C ASP A 108 6.99 -2.00 10.60
N LYS A 109 7.66 -2.83 11.41
CA LYS A 109 7.02 -3.73 12.36
C LYS A 109 6.62 -2.98 13.63
N CYS A 110 5.33 -3.05 13.96
CA CYS A 110 4.67 -2.33 15.05
C CYS A 110 5.12 -2.74 16.46
N PHE A 111 5.74 -3.92 16.63
CA PHE A 111 6.17 -4.38 17.96
C PHE A 111 7.38 -3.61 18.53
N HIS A 112 8.14 -2.90 17.69
CA HIS A 112 9.35 -2.21 18.15
C HIS A 112 9.01 -1.05 19.08
N GLY A 113 9.51 -1.09 20.31
CA GLY A 113 9.37 0.02 21.23
C GLY A 113 7.97 0.14 21.85
N TYR A 114 7.03 -0.76 21.60
CA TYR A 114 5.75 -0.73 22.32
C TYR A 114 5.91 -1.24 23.76
N TYR A 115 6.42 -2.46 23.93
CA TYR A 115 6.64 -3.06 25.25
C TYR A 115 8.06 -2.79 25.76
N LYS A 116 9.06 -3.04 24.91
CA LYS A 116 10.49 -2.89 25.19
C LYS A 116 11.25 -2.77 23.87
N TRP A 117 12.41 -2.12 23.91
CA TRP A 117 13.34 -2.07 22.77
C TRP A 117 14.26 -3.29 22.69
N PRO A 118 14.56 -3.79 21.47
CA PRO A 118 15.65 -4.74 21.30
C PRO A 118 17.00 -4.02 21.44
N LYS A 119 18.05 -4.78 21.81
CA LYS A 119 19.42 -4.25 21.93
C LYS A 119 19.98 -3.74 20.60
N VAL A 120 19.57 -4.39 19.51
CA VAL A 120 19.99 -4.09 18.15
C VAL A 120 18.74 -3.99 17.28
N ILE A 121 18.68 -2.95 16.47
CA ILE A 121 17.58 -2.73 15.52
C ILE A 121 18.13 -2.86 14.11
N LYS A 122 17.50 -3.74 13.33
CA LYS A 122 17.78 -3.94 11.91
C LYS A 122 16.66 -3.34 11.08
N TYR A 123 16.99 -2.37 10.24
CA TYR A 123 16.03 -1.68 9.40
C TYR A 123 16.57 -1.48 7.97
N PRO A 124 15.70 -1.45 6.96
CA PRO A 124 16.13 -1.23 5.58
C PRO A 124 16.49 0.24 5.34
N MET A 125 17.57 0.50 4.61
CA MET A 125 17.85 1.82 4.08
C MET A 125 16.72 2.24 3.12
N ASN A 126 16.36 3.53 3.07
CA ASN A 126 15.29 4.02 2.17
C ASN A 126 15.77 4.23 0.74
N LYS A 127 16.71 3.38 0.33
CA LYS A 127 17.24 3.29 -1.01
C LYS A 127 17.25 1.82 -1.40
N ARG A 128 16.58 1.52 -2.51
CA ARG A 128 16.68 0.23 -3.17
C ARG A 128 17.30 0.49 -4.53
N GLU A 129 18.47 -0.08 -4.77
CA GLU A 129 19.03 -0.15 -6.12
C GLU A 129 18.03 -0.88 -7.02
N ARG A 130 17.69 -0.28 -8.16
CA ARG A 130 16.78 -0.86 -9.15
C ARG A 130 17.57 -1.21 -10.39
N TYR A 131 17.04 -2.17 -11.15
CA TYR A 131 17.52 -2.43 -12.49
C TYR A 131 17.24 -1.22 -13.37
N THR A 132 18.27 -0.67 -13.98
CA THR A 132 18.16 0.32 -15.06
C THR A 132 18.01 -0.40 -16.39
N LYS A 133 17.67 0.31 -17.47
CA LYS A 133 17.55 -0.29 -18.81
C LYS A 133 18.85 -0.99 -19.26
N GLU A 134 19.99 -0.50 -18.78
CA GLU A 134 21.33 -0.98 -19.08
C GLU A 134 21.76 -2.15 -18.17
N THR A 135 21.30 -2.16 -16.91
CA THR A 135 21.72 -3.14 -15.89
C THR A 135 20.72 -4.27 -15.70
N MET A 136 19.59 -4.25 -16.41
CA MET A 136 18.51 -5.22 -16.26
C MET A 136 18.87 -6.59 -16.85
N PRO A 137 18.87 -7.66 -16.04
CA PRO A 137 19.05 -9.02 -16.55
C PRO A 137 17.94 -9.41 -17.54
N GLU A 138 18.24 -10.28 -18.50
CA GLU A 138 17.30 -10.65 -19.57
C GLU A 138 15.95 -11.18 -19.02
N HIS A 139 15.99 -11.99 -17.96
CA HIS A 139 14.80 -12.54 -17.31
C HIS A 139 13.89 -11.47 -16.68
N VAL A 140 14.45 -10.33 -16.28
CA VAL A 140 13.71 -9.16 -15.77
C VAL A 140 13.24 -8.28 -16.94
N ALA A 141 14.07 -8.13 -17.97
CA ALA A 141 13.79 -7.34 -19.16
C ALA A 141 12.56 -7.83 -19.94
N ILE A 142 12.27 -9.14 -19.92
CA ILE A 142 11.05 -9.69 -20.52
C ILE A 142 9.80 -9.08 -19.88
N LEU A 143 9.74 -9.02 -18.54
CA LEU A 143 8.60 -8.43 -17.83
C LEU A 143 8.54 -6.93 -18.09
N TYR A 144 9.67 -6.23 -17.95
CA TYR A 144 9.73 -4.79 -18.17
C TYR A 144 9.19 -4.42 -19.56
N LYS A 145 9.73 -5.04 -20.62
CA LYS A 145 9.32 -4.77 -22.00
C LYS A 145 7.83 -5.02 -22.21
N ARG A 146 7.27 -6.09 -21.63
CA ARG A 146 5.84 -6.38 -21.77
C ARG A 146 4.96 -5.36 -21.03
N PHE A 147 5.33 -5.00 -19.81
CA PHE A 147 4.56 -4.02 -19.03
C PHE A 147 4.79 -2.57 -19.49
N MET A 148 5.73 -2.30 -20.38
CA MET A 148 5.83 -1.01 -21.08
C MET A 148 4.89 -0.92 -22.31
N ASP A 149 4.33 -2.04 -22.77
CA ASP A 149 3.37 -2.05 -23.88
C ASP A 149 1.97 -1.66 -23.38
N LYS A 150 1.52 -0.45 -23.76
CA LYS A 150 0.18 0.06 -23.42
C LYS A 150 -0.94 -0.88 -23.84
N ASN A 151 -0.85 -1.51 -25.02
CA ASN A 151 -1.89 -2.40 -25.52
C ASN A 151 -2.00 -3.67 -24.66
N PHE A 152 -0.85 -4.18 -24.21
CA PHE A 152 -0.82 -5.30 -23.27
C PHE A 152 -1.46 -4.96 -21.94
N ILE A 153 -1.11 -3.81 -21.33
CA ILE A 153 -1.72 -3.37 -20.07
C ILE A 153 -3.24 -3.23 -20.23
N THR A 154 -3.70 -2.56 -21.29
CA THR A 154 -5.13 -2.39 -21.55
C THR A 154 -5.84 -3.74 -21.63
N LYS A 155 -5.32 -4.68 -22.43
CA LYS A 155 -5.91 -6.02 -22.57
C LYS A 155 -5.88 -6.82 -21.26
N LEU A 156 -4.79 -6.70 -20.50
CA LEU A 156 -4.65 -7.33 -19.19
C LEU A 156 -5.73 -6.84 -18.23
N ILE A 157 -5.89 -5.52 -18.10
CA ILE A 157 -6.87 -4.90 -17.20
C ILE A 157 -8.29 -5.28 -17.63
N GLN A 158 -8.61 -5.21 -18.93
CA GLN A 158 -9.92 -5.64 -19.45
C GLN A 158 -10.27 -7.07 -19.03
N TYR A 159 -9.32 -8.01 -19.17
CA TYR A 159 -9.58 -9.38 -18.72
C TYR A 159 -9.68 -9.50 -17.20
N MET A 160 -8.94 -8.73 -16.41
CA MET A 160 -9.06 -8.75 -14.95
C MET A 160 -10.45 -8.29 -14.49
N VAL A 161 -11.05 -7.31 -15.17
CA VAL A 161 -12.41 -6.84 -14.88
C VAL A 161 -13.42 -7.96 -15.13
N ILE A 162 -13.41 -8.56 -16.33
CA ILE A 162 -14.37 -9.59 -16.77
C ILE A 162 -14.26 -10.89 -15.95
N THR A 163 -13.04 -11.28 -15.57
CA THR A 163 -12.72 -12.59 -14.96
C THR A 163 -13.49 -12.88 -13.67
N ASP A 164 -13.90 -11.86 -12.91
CA ASP A 164 -14.46 -12.06 -11.57
C ASP A 164 -15.95 -11.75 -11.46
N GLU A 165 -16.65 -11.51 -12.57
CA GLU A 165 -18.12 -11.33 -12.60
C GLU A 165 -18.88 -12.60 -12.13
N ARG A 166 -18.19 -13.75 -12.02
CA ARG A 166 -18.83 -15.07 -11.91
C ARG A 166 -18.76 -15.81 -10.56
N ASN A 167 -18.25 -15.24 -9.44
CA ASN A 167 -18.52 -15.71 -8.03
C ASN A 167 -17.50 -15.31 -6.93
N GLN A 168 -16.54 -14.40 -7.14
CA GLN A 168 -15.69 -13.93 -6.02
C GLN A 168 -15.42 -12.44 -6.11
N SER A 169 -16.37 -11.66 -5.61
CA SER A 169 -16.26 -10.22 -5.41
C SER A 169 -15.33 -9.89 -4.23
N ASN A 170 -14.14 -10.47 -4.18
CA ASN A 170 -13.15 -10.23 -3.12
C ASN A 170 -11.88 -9.64 -3.71
N PHE A 171 -11.16 -8.87 -2.90
CA PHE A 171 -9.87 -8.30 -3.25
C PHE A 171 -8.86 -9.42 -3.58
N ASN A 172 -8.33 -9.44 -4.82
CA ASN A 172 -7.42 -10.47 -5.27
C ASN A 172 -5.99 -10.20 -4.78
N VAL A 173 -5.59 -10.94 -3.74
CA VAL A 173 -4.27 -10.81 -3.11
C VAL A 173 -3.12 -11.14 -4.07
N HIS A 174 -3.32 -12.01 -5.07
CA HIS A 174 -2.27 -12.36 -6.03
C HIS A 174 -1.98 -11.22 -7.01
N ARG A 175 -3.04 -10.57 -7.53
CA ARG A 175 -2.91 -9.36 -8.36
C ARG A 175 -2.29 -8.21 -7.60
N PHE A 176 -2.77 -7.94 -6.39
CA PHE A 176 -2.14 -6.97 -5.50
C PHE A 176 -0.62 -7.24 -5.32
N ARG A 177 -0.24 -8.49 -5.03
CA ARG A 177 1.18 -8.87 -4.87
C ARG A 177 1.97 -8.74 -6.18
N MET A 178 1.33 -9.00 -7.33
CA MET A 178 1.92 -8.78 -8.65
C MET A 178 2.20 -7.30 -8.88
N PHE A 179 1.20 -6.43 -8.75
CA PHE A 179 1.37 -4.98 -8.90
C PHE A 179 2.39 -4.42 -7.91
N LYS A 180 2.33 -4.83 -6.64
CA LYS A 180 3.36 -4.53 -5.63
C LYS A 180 4.76 -4.92 -6.10
N GLY A 181 4.90 -6.08 -6.73
CA GLY A 181 6.15 -6.57 -7.31
C GLY A 181 6.64 -5.71 -8.47
N LEU A 182 5.74 -5.39 -9.41
CA LEU A 182 6.02 -4.57 -10.60
C LEU A 182 6.52 -3.18 -10.19
N PHE A 183 5.75 -2.44 -9.40
CA PHE A 183 6.13 -1.09 -8.94
C PHE A 183 7.39 -1.10 -8.05
N ARG A 184 7.62 -2.16 -7.27
CA ARG A 184 8.86 -2.30 -6.50
C ARG A 184 10.08 -2.47 -7.41
N ASN A 185 9.97 -3.34 -8.42
CA ASN A 185 11.09 -3.74 -9.27
C ASN A 185 11.41 -2.68 -10.33
N PHE A 186 10.39 -2.09 -10.95
CA PHE A 186 10.52 -1.17 -12.08
C PHE A 186 10.34 0.30 -11.70
N GLY A 187 9.89 0.60 -10.48
CA GLY A 187 9.78 1.97 -10.01
C GLY A 187 8.70 2.77 -10.74
N PHE A 188 9.04 4.01 -11.08
CA PHE A 188 8.10 5.02 -11.54
C PHE A 188 7.75 4.87 -13.03
N ASP A 189 8.59 4.20 -13.83
CA ASP A 189 8.41 4.02 -15.28
C ASP A 189 7.01 3.51 -15.67
N LEU A 190 6.43 2.65 -14.83
CA LEU A 190 5.11 2.06 -15.07
C LEU A 190 3.96 2.93 -14.55
N VAL A 191 4.21 3.93 -13.69
CA VAL A 191 3.17 4.68 -12.98
C VAL A 191 2.26 5.38 -13.97
N ASP A 192 2.80 6.13 -14.93
CA ASP A 192 1.98 6.90 -15.88
C ASP A 192 1.07 5.99 -16.71
N HIS A 193 1.59 4.84 -17.16
CA HIS A 193 0.84 3.84 -17.92
C HIS A 193 -0.34 3.28 -17.11
N PHE A 194 -0.14 3.01 -15.82
CA PHE A 194 -1.22 2.53 -14.95
C PHE A 194 -2.16 3.66 -14.51
N MET A 195 -1.69 4.90 -14.32
CA MET A 195 -2.54 6.04 -13.98
C MET A 195 -3.54 6.35 -15.10
N GLU A 196 -3.12 6.29 -16.37
CA GLU A 196 -4.04 6.41 -17.52
C GLU A 196 -5.16 5.36 -17.47
N GLN A 197 -4.84 4.13 -17.10
CA GLN A 197 -5.84 3.05 -17.01
C GLN A 197 -6.72 3.16 -15.77
N LEU A 198 -6.16 3.61 -14.65
CA LEU A 198 -6.91 3.85 -13.42
C LEU A 198 -8.00 4.91 -13.64
N ASP A 199 -7.68 5.97 -14.36
CA ASP A 199 -8.64 7.02 -14.75
C ASP A 199 -9.80 6.43 -15.55
N ILE A 200 -9.51 5.60 -16.57
CA ILE A 200 -10.54 4.91 -17.36
C ILE A 200 -11.43 4.01 -16.49
N LEU A 201 -10.83 3.28 -15.53
CA LEU A 201 -11.57 2.35 -14.67
C LEU A 201 -12.55 3.05 -13.73
N ILE A 202 -12.16 4.18 -13.12
CA ILE A 202 -13.04 4.88 -12.17
C ILE A 202 -14.16 5.66 -12.88
N HIS A 203 -13.98 5.96 -14.17
CA HIS A 203 -14.96 6.63 -15.02
C HIS A 203 -15.86 5.68 -15.82
N GLU A 204 -15.78 4.37 -15.58
CA GLU A 204 -16.66 3.38 -16.22
C GLU A 204 -18.13 3.67 -15.85
N LYS A 205 -18.97 3.81 -16.88
CA LYS A 205 -20.39 4.19 -16.75
C LYS A 205 -21.32 2.99 -16.78
N MET A 206 -20.86 1.85 -17.26
CA MET A 206 -21.66 0.62 -17.27
C MET A 206 -21.75 0.07 -15.84
N THR A 207 -22.94 0.17 -15.22
CA THR A 207 -23.19 -0.27 -13.83
C THR A 207 -22.71 -1.69 -13.58
N GLU A 208 -22.95 -2.61 -14.52
CA GLU A 208 -22.56 -4.03 -14.42
C GLU A 208 -21.04 -4.24 -14.30
N LYS A 209 -20.23 -3.31 -14.82
CA LYS A 209 -18.76 -3.38 -14.80
C LYS A 209 -18.13 -2.55 -13.70
N GLN A 210 -18.86 -1.58 -13.16
CA GLN A 210 -18.34 -0.58 -12.24
C GLN A 210 -17.68 -1.21 -11.01
N GLU A 211 -18.33 -2.21 -10.40
CA GLU A 211 -17.77 -2.94 -9.26
C GLU A 211 -16.42 -3.61 -9.61
N GLY A 212 -16.36 -4.29 -10.76
CA GLY A 212 -15.16 -4.95 -11.26
C GLY A 212 -14.03 -3.96 -11.56
N CYS A 213 -14.36 -2.82 -12.17
CA CYS A 213 -13.41 -1.76 -12.46
C CYS A 213 -12.80 -1.16 -11.18
N HIS A 214 -13.64 -0.80 -10.21
CA HIS A 214 -13.17 -0.27 -8.92
C HIS A 214 -12.37 -1.32 -8.13
N ARG A 215 -12.71 -2.61 -8.22
CA ARG A 215 -11.92 -3.70 -7.62
C ARG A 215 -10.50 -3.73 -8.21
N VAL A 216 -10.38 -3.79 -9.53
CA VAL A 216 -9.07 -3.85 -10.20
C VAL A 216 -8.26 -2.58 -9.95
N ALA A 217 -8.91 -1.41 -9.97
CA ALA A 217 -8.28 -0.14 -9.62
C ALA A 217 -7.74 -0.15 -8.17
N ALA A 218 -8.54 -0.62 -7.21
CA ALA A 218 -8.13 -0.77 -5.81
C ALA A 218 -6.92 -1.71 -5.65
N GLU A 219 -6.87 -2.83 -6.39
CA GLU A 219 -5.74 -3.77 -6.37
C GLU A 219 -4.45 -3.16 -6.93
N ILE A 220 -4.55 -2.42 -8.04
CA ILE A 220 -3.42 -1.69 -8.65
C ILE A 220 -2.90 -0.62 -7.70
N VAL A 221 -3.79 0.23 -7.14
CA VAL A 221 -3.40 1.34 -6.25
C VAL A 221 -2.76 0.81 -4.96
N ALA A 222 -3.34 -0.21 -4.33
CA ALA A 222 -2.73 -0.85 -3.17
C ALA A 222 -1.35 -1.42 -3.51
N GLY A 223 -1.22 -2.04 -4.68
CA GLY A 223 0.06 -2.52 -5.20
C GLY A 223 1.07 -1.39 -5.39
N MET A 224 0.65 -0.26 -5.96
CA MET A 224 1.46 0.93 -6.20
C MET A 224 2.00 1.52 -4.90
N ILE A 225 1.12 1.75 -3.91
CA ILE A 225 1.50 2.26 -2.60
C ILE A 225 2.46 1.29 -1.87
N ARG A 226 2.21 -0.02 -1.91
CA ARG A 226 3.10 -1.01 -1.27
C ARG A 226 4.39 -1.23 -2.03
N GLY A 227 4.38 -1.05 -3.34
CA GLY A 227 5.55 -1.14 -4.21
C GLY A 227 6.50 0.04 -4.02
N SER A 228 5.97 1.21 -3.62
CA SER A 228 6.73 2.44 -3.45
C SER A 228 7.51 2.55 -2.13
N LYS A 229 7.38 1.58 -1.21
CA LYS A 229 8.01 1.55 0.12
C LYS A 229 9.49 2.00 0.19
N HIS A 230 10.29 1.64 -0.81
CA HIS A 230 11.73 1.96 -0.86
C HIS A 230 12.09 2.80 -2.11
N TRP A 231 11.17 3.64 -2.54
CA TRP A 231 11.42 4.61 -3.60
C TRP A 231 12.27 5.78 -3.09
N THR A 232 12.87 6.52 -4.02
CA THR A 232 13.53 7.79 -3.68
C THR A 232 12.47 8.81 -3.29
N LEU A 233 12.89 9.88 -2.61
CA LEU A 233 12.00 10.95 -2.18
C LEU A 233 11.29 11.57 -3.40
N GLU A 234 12.05 11.87 -4.46
CA GLU A 234 11.52 12.43 -5.72
C GLU A 234 10.42 11.55 -6.35
N MET A 235 10.64 10.22 -6.40
CA MET A 235 9.65 9.30 -6.95
C MET A 235 8.38 9.25 -6.08
N LEU A 236 8.53 9.35 -4.75
CA LEU A 236 7.40 9.37 -3.83
C LEU A 236 6.60 10.67 -3.96
N GLU A 237 7.27 11.82 -4.07
CA GLU A 237 6.61 13.11 -4.29
C GLU A 237 5.78 13.08 -5.58
N LYS A 238 6.38 12.65 -6.70
CA LYS A 238 5.66 12.50 -7.98
C LYS A 238 4.50 11.52 -7.89
N LEU A 239 4.65 10.43 -7.13
CA LEU A 239 3.60 9.44 -6.92
C LEU A 239 2.41 10.06 -6.17
N TRP A 240 2.66 10.72 -5.04
CA TRP A 240 1.58 11.30 -4.22
C TRP A 240 0.92 12.50 -4.89
N GLN A 241 1.64 13.29 -5.67
CA GLN A 241 1.05 14.34 -6.52
C GLN A 241 -0.01 13.79 -7.49
N LYS A 242 0.15 12.55 -7.96
CA LYS A 242 -0.82 11.86 -8.84
C LYS A 242 -1.91 11.13 -8.06
N LEU A 243 -1.53 10.39 -7.01
CA LEU A 243 -2.46 9.55 -6.27
C LEU A 243 -3.42 10.33 -5.38
N ILE A 244 -3.01 11.46 -4.78
CA ILE A 244 -3.89 12.20 -3.87
C ILE A 244 -5.11 12.78 -4.60
N PRO A 245 -4.99 13.48 -5.74
CA PRO A 245 -6.16 13.92 -6.51
C PRO A 245 -7.06 12.76 -6.94
N PHE A 246 -6.46 11.67 -7.42
CA PHE A 246 -7.18 10.47 -7.83
C PHE A 246 -7.97 9.84 -6.66
N LEU A 247 -7.36 9.70 -5.49
CA LEU A 247 -8.04 9.17 -4.31
C LEU A 247 -9.16 10.10 -3.81
N ASN A 248 -8.97 11.42 -3.94
CA ASN A 248 -10.00 12.39 -3.60
C ASN A 248 -11.24 12.23 -4.49
N GLU A 249 -11.05 12.12 -5.80
CA GLU A 249 -12.12 11.87 -6.76
C GLU A 249 -12.85 10.55 -6.48
N VAL A 250 -12.09 9.47 -6.25
CA VAL A 250 -12.64 8.17 -5.86
C VAL A 250 -13.51 8.30 -4.62
N CYS A 251 -12.99 8.91 -3.54
CA CYS A 251 -13.69 9.02 -2.26
C CYS A 251 -14.93 9.92 -2.34
N THR A 252 -14.96 10.86 -3.28
CA THR A 252 -16.11 11.75 -3.52
C THR A 252 -17.24 11.02 -4.26
N ASN A 253 -16.91 10.02 -5.09
CA ASN A 253 -17.84 9.30 -5.95
C ASN A 253 -18.08 7.85 -5.49
N LEU A 254 -17.83 7.54 -4.21
CA LEU A 254 -18.11 6.21 -3.67
C LEU A 254 -19.61 5.89 -3.68
N ASN A 255 -19.91 4.61 -3.85
CA ASN A 255 -21.24 4.03 -3.73
C ASN A 255 -21.17 2.73 -2.90
N PRO A 256 -22.32 2.14 -2.50
CA PRO A 256 -22.33 0.95 -1.65
C PRO A 256 -21.52 -0.24 -2.18
N GLU A 257 -21.51 -0.44 -3.50
CA GLU A 257 -20.83 -1.57 -4.17
C GLU A 257 -19.31 -1.39 -4.22
N THR A 258 -18.85 -0.14 -4.32
CA THR A 258 -17.43 0.22 -4.47
C THR A 258 -16.72 0.49 -3.15
N LEU A 259 -17.46 0.84 -2.08
CA LEU A 259 -16.89 1.17 -0.76
C LEU A 259 -16.00 0.04 -0.20
N SER A 260 -16.45 -1.21 -0.29
CA SER A 260 -15.71 -2.36 0.22
C SER A 260 -14.39 -2.60 -0.53
N ARG A 261 -14.34 -2.21 -1.81
CA ARG A 261 -13.15 -2.30 -2.69
C ARG A 261 -12.05 -1.37 -2.20
N TRP A 262 -12.40 -0.12 -1.96
CA TRP A 262 -11.48 0.90 -1.46
C TRP A 262 -11.12 0.71 0.01
N GLY A 263 -12.03 0.18 0.82
CA GLY A 263 -11.71 -0.30 2.17
C GLY A 263 -10.62 -1.37 2.18
N SER A 264 -10.68 -2.32 1.23
CA SER A 264 -9.64 -3.33 1.04
C SER A 264 -8.33 -2.70 0.54
N CYS A 265 -8.40 -1.76 -0.41
CA CYS A 265 -7.25 -1.00 -0.89
C CYS A 265 -6.46 -0.39 0.28
N PHE A 266 -7.12 0.41 1.12
CA PHE A 266 -6.45 1.08 2.26
C PHE A 266 -5.91 0.09 3.28
N LYS A 267 -6.67 -0.97 3.61
CA LYS A 267 -6.18 -2.06 4.48
C LYS A 267 -4.86 -2.64 3.96
N PHE A 268 -4.83 -3.09 2.70
CA PHE A 268 -3.63 -3.70 2.13
C PHE A 268 -2.50 -2.68 1.88
N ALA A 269 -2.82 -1.41 1.67
CA ALA A 269 -1.85 -0.34 1.52
C ALA A 269 -1.13 0.02 2.83
N MET A 270 -1.81 -0.05 3.97
CA MET A 270 -1.30 0.38 5.28
C MET A 270 -0.68 -0.76 6.10
N GLU A 271 -1.04 -2.01 5.82
CA GLU A 271 -0.59 -3.17 6.59
C GLU A 271 0.95 -3.30 6.66
N ASP A 272 1.45 -3.58 7.87
CA ASP A 272 2.85 -3.96 8.14
C ASP A 272 3.85 -2.87 7.68
N LEU A 273 3.52 -1.60 7.94
CA LEU A 273 4.28 -0.45 7.49
C LEU A 273 4.39 0.62 8.57
N ASP A 274 5.50 1.36 8.55
CA ASP A 274 5.69 2.54 9.39
C ASP A 274 4.78 3.69 8.90
N PRO A 275 3.93 4.29 9.77
CA PRO A 275 2.98 5.33 9.36
C PRO A 275 3.67 6.54 8.74
N ARG A 276 4.89 6.86 9.15
CA ARG A 276 5.64 8.02 8.65
C ARG A 276 5.97 7.91 7.15
N ARG A 277 6.07 6.68 6.63
CA ARG A 277 6.23 6.43 5.17
C ARG A 277 4.97 6.79 4.38
N LEU A 278 3.80 6.74 5.00
CA LEU A 278 2.50 7.01 4.39
C LEU A 278 1.85 8.29 4.93
N HIS A 279 2.65 9.23 5.45
CA HIS A 279 2.14 10.47 6.02
C HIS A 279 1.22 11.24 5.06
N HIS A 280 1.51 11.25 3.74
CA HIS A 280 0.60 11.83 2.74
C HIS A 280 -0.78 11.18 2.70
N LEU A 281 -0.84 9.85 2.79
CA LEU A 281 -2.11 9.11 2.79
C LEU A 281 -2.86 9.32 4.12
N ILE A 282 -2.13 9.35 5.23
CA ILE A 282 -2.71 9.60 6.55
C ILE A 282 -3.29 11.01 6.61
N GLU A 283 -2.56 12.01 6.11
CA GLU A 283 -3.04 13.39 6.03
C GLU A 283 -4.24 13.52 5.09
N PHE A 284 -4.26 12.80 3.95
CA PHE A 284 -5.45 12.70 3.10
C PHE A 284 -6.65 12.13 3.87
N ILE A 285 -6.49 11.07 4.65
CA ILE A 285 -7.60 10.52 5.45
C ILE A 285 -8.02 11.52 6.53
N ARG A 286 -7.08 12.28 7.09
CA ARG A 286 -7.38 13.34 8.04
C ARG A 286 -8.23 14.45 7.41
N THR A 287 -8.00 14.82 6.15
CA THR A 287 -8.88 15.81 5.48
C THR A 287 -10.30 15.27 5.29
N LEU A 288 -10.49 13.95 5.19
CA LEU A 288 -11.83 13.34 5.16
C LEU A 288 -12.58 13.53 6.48
N ILE A 289 -11.90 13.60 7.62
CA ILE A 289 -12.50 13.89 8.94
C ILE A 289 -13.05 15.32 8.95
N ASN A 290 -12.27 16.27 8.45
CA ASN A 290 -12.60 17.70 8.54
C ASN A 290 -13.66 18.15 7.52
N ASN A 291 -13.98 17.33 6.51
CA ASN A 291 -14.94 17.66 5.46
C ASN A 291 -16.39 17.48 5.95
N GLN A 292 -16.84 18.38 6.82
CA GLN A 292 -18.17 18.40 7.47
C GLN A 292 -19.32 18.83 6.53
N THR A 293 -19.04 19.26 5.30
CA THR A 293 -20.02 19.92 4.41
C THR A 293 -20.96 18.97 3.66
N THR A 294 -20.96 17.68 3.99
CA THR A 294 -21.61 16.67 3.13
C THR A 294 -22.97 16.29 3.66
N VAL A 295 -24.01 16.78 2.98
CA VAL A 295 -25.43 16.47 3.27
C VAL A 295 -25.75 14.99 3.04
N ASN A 296 -24.89 14.25 2.34
CA ASN A 296 -25.10 12.85 2.01
C ASN A 296 -24.60 11.91 3.12
N THR A 297 -25.55 11.33 3.86
CA THR A 297 -25.34 10.34 4.93
C THR A 297 -24.50 9.13 4.50
N PHE A 298 -24.60 8.69 3.24
CA PHE A 298 -23.81 7.56 2.75
C PHE A 298 -22.33 7.92 2.65
N LEU A 299 -22.00 9.11 2.13
CA LEU A 299 -20.61 9.55 2.03
C LEU A 299 -20.00 9.77 3.41
N GLU A 300 -20.79 10.27 4.36
CA GLU A 300 -20.37 10.38 5.76
C GLU A 300 -20.09 9.00 6.38
N THR A 301 -20.99 8.03 6.21
CA THR A 301 -20.78 6.65 6.65
C THR A 301 -19.52 6.04 6.01
N SER A 302 -19.32 6.29 4.72
CA SER A 302 -18.17 5.84 3.95
C SER A 302 -16.87 6.39 4.52
N ARG A 303 -16.82 7.67 4.93
CA ARG A 303 -15.62 8.26 5.55
C ARG A 303 -15.25 7.57 6.85
N TRP A 304 -16.21 7.39 7.75
CA TRP A 304 -15.96 6.66 9.01
C TRP A 304 -15.47 5.23 8.75
N PHE A 305 -16.03 4.55 7.75
CA PHE A 305 -15.55 3.24 7.32
C PHE A 305 -14.09 3.24 6.83
N LEU A 306 -13.66 4.28 6.09
CA LEU A 306 -12.28 4.41 5.60
C LEU A 306 -11.32 4.86 6.72
N ILE A 307 -11.74 5.76 7.61
CA ILE A 307 -10.99 6.19 8.80
C ILE A 307 -10.65 4.98 9.69
N LEU A 308 -11.58 4.04 9.85
CA LEU A 308 -11.34 2.79 10.58
C LEU A 308 -10.16 1.98 10.01
N LYS A 309 -9.71 2.20 8.76
CA LYS A 309 -8.54 1.51 8.21
C LYS A 309 -7.21 2.01 8.78
N LEU A 310 -7.19 3.19 9.42
CA LEU A 310 -6.03 3.69 10.15
C LEU A 310 -5.62 2.77 11.32
N THR A 311 -6.51 1.87 11.76
CA THR A 311 -6.23 0.84 12.78
C THR A 311 -5.06 -0.06 12.42
N HIS A 312 -4.72 -0.17 11.14
CA HIS A 312 -3.51 -0.87 10.68
C HIS A 312 -2.19 -0.21 11.09
N PHE A 313 -2.20 1.03 11.56
CA PHE A 313 -1.03 1.69 12.15
C PHE A 313 -0.93 1.50 13.67
N GLU A 314 -1.96 0.91 14.29
CA GLU A 314 -2.01 0.57 15.70
C GLU A 314 -1.68 1.80 16.57
N TRP A 315 -0.82 1.63 17.58
CA TRP A 315 -0.43 2.65 18.56
C TRP A 315 0.44 3.78 18.00
N ARG A 316 0.87 3.74 16.73
CA ARG A 316 1.89 4.66 16.19
C ARG A 316 1.35 5.98 15.62
N ILE A 317 0.06 6.23 15.77
CA ILE A 317 -0.61 7.47 15.32
C ILE A 317 -1.51 8.07 16.43
N PRO A 318 -1.02 8.21 17.69
CA PRO A 318 -1.88 8.54 18.83
C PRO A 318 -2.57 9.91 18.69
N ALA A 319 -1.90 10.95 18.17
CA ALA A 319 -2.56 12.26 18.00
C ALA A 319 -3.72 12.21 17.00
N ILE A 320 -3.63 11.36 15.97
CA ILE A 320 -4.71 11.20 15.00
C ILE A 320 -5.89 10.50 15.65
N TRP A 321 -5.65 9.46 16.45
CA TRP A 321 -6.71 8.82 17.22
C TRP A 321 -7.37 9.76 18.22
N CYS A 322 -6.60 10.60 18.92
CA CYS A 322 -7.16 11.63 19.77
C CYS A 322 -8.08 12.57 19.00
N ALA A 323 -7.65 13.09 17.85
CA ALA A 323 -8.47 13.98 17.01
C ALA A 323 -9.74 13.28 16.48
N ILE A 324 -9.62 12.03 16.04
CA ILE A 324 -10.77 11.21 15.60
C ILE A 324 -11.75 11.00 16.74
N ASN A 325 -11.26 10.70 17.95
CA ASN A 325 -12.10 10.43 19.12
C ASN A 325 -12.85 11.67 19.59
N GLU A 326 -12.21 12.83 19.60
CA GLU A 326 -12.90 14.09 19.92
C GLU A 326 -14.00 14.39 18.90
N HIS A 327 -13.71 14.25 17.60
CA HIS A 327 -14.72 14.43 16.56
C HIS A 327 -15.86 13.39 16.66
N ALA A 328 -15.53 12.13 16.95
CA ALA A 328 -16.51 11.06 17.12
C ALA A 328 -17.48 11.34 18.30
N LYS A 329 -16.99 11.91 19.40
CA LYS A 329 -17.80 12.29 20.57
C LYS A 329 -18.84 13.35 20.24
N GLU A 330 -18.48 14.32 19.40
CA GLU A 330 -19.40 15.38 18.94
C GLU A 330 -20.55 14.85 18.07
N MET A 331 -20.42 13.62 17.55
CA MET A 331 -21.37 13.03 16.60
C MET A 331 -22.12 11.81 17.14
N LEU A 332 -22.06 11.55 18.46
CA LEU A 332 -22.71 10.38 19.06
C LEU A 332 -24.24 10.39 18.96
N ASP A 333 -24.85 11.58 18.95
CA ASP A 333 -26.29 11.80 18.83
C ASP A 333 -26.77 11.96 17.38
N HIS A 334 -25.89 11.70 16.40
CA HIS A 334 -26.19 11.85 14.97
C HIS A 334 -27.49 11.15 14.57
N PRO A 335 -28.40 11.77 13.78
CA PRO A 335 -29.76 11.26 13.57
C PRO A 335 -29.81 9.89 12.89
N TYR A 336 -28.84 9.58 12.03
CA TYR A 336 -28.81 8.35 11.24
C TYR A 336 -28.09 7.20 11.96
N LYS A 337 -28.79 6.05 12.13
CA LYS A 337 -28.26 4.84 12.77
C LYS A 337 -26.96 4.33 12.12
N ALA A 338 -26.89 4.30 10.79
CA ALA A 338 -25.73 3.78 10.06
C ALA A 338 -24.43 4.56 10.36
N VAL A 339 -24.55 5.88 10.54
CA VAL A 339 -23.40 6.74 10.92
C VAL A 339 -22.99 6.43 12.36
N ARG A 340 -23.94 6.36 13.29
CA ARG A 340 -23.66 5.99 14.69
C ARG A 340 -22.99 4.62 14.83
N GLU A 341 -23.37 3.64 14.03
CA GLU A 341 -22.73 2.31 14.02
C GLU A 341 -21.26 2.38 13.59
N HIS A 342 -20.94 3.19 12.57
CA HIS A 342 -19.55 3.36 12.12
C HIS A 342 -18.70 4.17 13.09
N ILE A 343 -19.29 5.18 13.73
CA ILE A 343 -18.65 5.92 14.82
C ILE A 343 -18.36 4.97 16.00
N ALA A 344 -19.33 4.16 16.41
CA ALA A 344 -19.15 3.17 17.47
C ALA A 344 -18.04 2.17 17.14
N ASN A 345 -17.97 1.69 15.90
CA ASN A 345 -16.88 0.82 15.43
C ASN A 345 -15.52 1.50 15.57
N VAL A 346 -15.40 2.79 15.20
CA VAL A 346 -14.16 3.54 15.38
C VAL A 346 -13.78 3.69 16.85
N LEU A 347 -14.73 4.04 17.71
CA LEU A 347 -14.50 4.17 19.16
C LEU A 347 -14.15 2.83 19.83
N SER A 348 -14.60 1.70 19.28
CA SER A 348 -14.33 0.38 19.86
C SER A 348 -12.88 -0.12 19.69
N VAL A 349 -12.10 0.50 18.82
CA VAL A 349 -10.72 0.02 18.53
C VAL A 349 -9.69 0.58 19.51
N TRP A 350 -10.10 1.45 20.44
CA TRP A 350 -9.22 2.02 21.47
C TRP A 350 -9.90 2.15 22.82
#